data_AF-A0AA35S5G4-F1
#
_entry.id   AF-A0AA35S5G4-F1
#
_cell.length_a   1.000
_cell.length_b   1.000
_cell.length_c   1.000
_cell.angle_alpha   90.00
_cell.angle_beta   90.00
_cell.angle_gamma   90.00
#
_symmetry.space_group_name_H-M   'P 1'
#
loop_
_entity.id
_entity.type
_entity.pdbx_description
1 polymer ?
#
loop_
_entity_poly.entity_id
_entity_poly.type
_entity_poly.pdbx_seq_one_letter_code
_entity_poly.pdbx_strand_id
1 'polypeptide(L)'
;MVLPVEIIAQLYVCPPSLSLSLLPSALEELGLQDVDSVVVAFPPSPHSPENMAAMKEVWKSVEQLVHDGVTETVGVADLMRPQLEELLSWATIKPMTDQLNLAHCCIIPQDLKDFSKNHNVTLNTHNDERDILPPPQLQALVGGVCGNHDNQWGYSWATRYTSIIHMRGIIAHKGYLLELQKTQ
;
A
#
# COMPACT_ATOMS: atom_id res chain seq x y z
N MET A 1 4.80 -21.81 -23.53
CA MET A 1 5.60 -21.87 -22.29
C MET A 1 5.30 -20.59 -21.54
N VAL A 2 4.39 -20.64 -20.57
CA VAL A 2 4.00 -19.47 -19.77
C VAL A 2 5.14 -19.24 -18.77
N LEU A 3 5.78 -18.07 -18.82
CA LEU A 3 6.80 -17.71 -17.85
C LEU A 3 6.11 -17.56 -16.48
N PRO A 4 6.72 -18.02 -15.36
CA PRO A 4 6.17 -17.73 -14.04
C PRO A 4 6.15 -16.21 -13.85
N VAL A 5 4.96 -15.65 -13.65
CA VAL A 5 4.71 -14.24 -13.35
C VAL A 5 4.49 -14.16 -11.85
N GLU A 6 5.25 -13.31 -11.17
CA GLU A 6 5.04 -12.95 -9.78
C GLU A 6 4.20 -11.67 -9.77
N ILE A 7 3.15 -11.64 -8.97
CA ILE A 7 2.25 -10.50 -8.91
C ILE A 7 2.42 -9.83 -7.55
N ILE A 8 3.19 -8.75 -7.56
CA ILE A 8 3.40 -7.91 -6.38
C ILE A 8 2.29 -6.85 -6.32
N ALA A 9 1.20 -7.17 -5.63
CA ALA A 9 0.16 -6.18 -5.37
C ALA A 9 0.58 -5.22 -4.24
N GLN A 10 1.25 -4.13 -4.60
CA GLN A 10 1.55 -3.05 -3.65
C GLN A 10 0.31 -2.21 -3.33
N LEU A 11 -0.51 -2.66 -2.38
CA LEU A 11 -1.72 -1.92 -2.01
C LEU A 11 -1.45 -0.67 -1.16
N TYR A 12 -1.33 0.48 -1.82
CA TYR A 12 -1.32 1.78 -1.15
C TYR A 12 -2.67 2.09 -0.55
N VAL A 13 -2.92 1.77 0.71
CA VAL A 13 -4.21 2.09 1.31
C VAL A 13 -4.21 3.50 1.89
N CYS A 14 -4.92 4.42 1.22
CA CYS A 14 -5.12 5.78 1.71
C CYS A 14 -6.38 5.83 2.61
N PRO A 15 -6.31 6.24 3.89
CA PRO A 15 -7.48 6.39 4.77
C PRO A 15 -8.26 7.69 4.44
N PRO A 16 -9.56 7.77 4.82
CA PRO A 16 -9.96 7.79 6.24
C PRO A 16 -10.65 6.52 6.76
N SER A 17 -11.13 5.62 5.89
CA SER A 17 -11.78 4.38 6.30
C SER A 17 -11.16 3.19 5.58
N LEU A 18 -10.20 2.56 6.25
CA LEU A 18 -9.57 1.33 5.79
C LEU A 18 -10.57 0.17 5.90
N SER A 19 -11.42 0.04 4.88
CA SER A 19 -12.25 -1.16 4.74
C SER A 19 -11.42 -2.27 4.11
N LEU A 20 -11.29 -3.38 4.83
CA LEU A 20 -10.66 -4.60 4.34
C LEU A 20 -11.31 -5.18 3.08
N SER A 21 -12.54 -4.77 2.76
CA SER A 21 -13.23 -5.18 1.53
C SER A 21 -12.50 -4.75 0.25
N LEU A 22 -11.57 -3.80 0.35
CA LEU A 22 -10.73 -3.35 -0.76
C LEU A 22 -9.94 -4.51 -1.39
N LEU A 23 -9.26 -5.30 -0.57
CA LEU A 23 -8.33 -6.31 -1.06
C LEU A 23 -9.03 -7.41 -1.85
N PRO A 24 -10.10 -8.05 -1.33
CA PRO A 24 -10.89 -9.00 -2.10
C PRO A 24 -11.42 -8.41 -3.41
N SER A 25 -11.90 -7.14 -3.39
CA SER A 25 -12.38 -6.47 -4.60
C SER A 25 -11.26 -6.24 -5.61
N ALA A 26 -10.07 -5.83 -5.15
CA ALA A 26 -8.91 -5.64 -6.00
C ALA A 26 -8.40 -6.96 -6.60
N LEU A 27 -8.40 -8.05 -5.81
CA LEU A 27 -8.04 -9.37 -6.29
C LEU A 27 -9.05 -9.88 -7.32
N GLU A 28 -10.35 -9.70 -7.08
CA GLU A 28 -11.42 -10.05 -8.02
C GLU A 28 -11.29 -9.31 -9.36
N GLU A 29 -11.08 -7.98 -9.33
CA GLU A 29 -10.85 -7.16 -10.53
C GLU A 29 -9.57 -7.56 -11.30
N LEU A 30 -8.55 -8.04 -10.58
CA LEU A 30 -7.32 -8.54 -11.19
C LEU A 30 -7.42 -10.01 -11.64
N GLY A 31 -8.53 -10.70 -11.32
CA GLY A 31 -8.71 -12.13 -11.58
C GLY A 31 -7.76 -13.02 -10.78
N LEU A 32 -7.37 -12.59 -9.59
CA LEU A 32 -6.40 -13.25 -8.72
C LEU A 32 -7.09 -13.86 -7.49
N GLN A 33 -6.52 -14.95 -6.98
CA GLN A 33 -6.94 -15.57 -5.72
C GLN A 33 -6.05 -15.16 -4.55
N ASP A 34 -4.77 -14.94 -4.85
CA ASP A 34 -3.71 -14.57 -3.93
C ASP A 34 -2.70 -13.63 -4.63
N VAL A 35 -1.81 -13.04 -3.84
CA VAL A 35 -0.71 -12.17 -4.28
C VAL A 35 0.56 -12.51 -3.49
N ASP A 36 1.73 -12.26 -4.07
CA ASP A 36 2.98 -12.61 -3.40
C ASP A 36 3.30 -11.68 -2.21
N SER A 37 2.92 -10.41 -2.32
CA SER A 37 3.22 -9.39 -1.32
C SER A 37 2.17 -8.29 -1.25
N VAL A 38 1.81 -7.89 -0.04
CA VAL A 38 0.98 -6.71 0.25
C VAL A 38 1.81 -5.66 1.01
N VAL A 39 1.83 -4.43 0.52
CA VAL A 39 2.59 -3.32 1.13
C VAL A 39 1.64 -2.20 1.49
N VAL A 40 1.55 -1.85 2.78
CA VAL A 40 0.63 -0.82 3.27
C VAL A 40 1.33 0.52 3.48
N ALA A 41 0.80 1.57 2.87
CA ALA A 41 1.21 2.94 3.14
C ALA A 41 0.29 3.57 4.19
N PHE A 42 0.87 4.25 5.18
CA PHE A 42 0.11 4.97 6.21
C PHE A 42 0.14 6.49 5.93
N PRO A 43 -0.85 7.25 6.39
CA PRO A 43 -0.85 8.71 6.25
C PRO A 43 0.36 9.31 6.99
N PRO A 44 0.91 10.44 6.52
CA PRO A 44 2.23 10.97 6.92
C PRO A 44 2.35 11.46 8.38
N SER A 45 1.30 11.32 9.19
CA SER A 45 1.31 11.74 10.60
C SER A 45 0.92 10.60 11.56
N PRO A 46 1.58 9.43 11.53
CA PRO A 46 1.17 8.30 12.36
C PRO A 46 1.29 8.57 13.87
N HIS A 47 2.02 9.60 14.30
CA HIS A 47 2.27 9.89 15.71
C HIS A 47 1.09 10.47 16.50
N SER A 48 -0.05 10.77 15.87
CA SER A 48 -1.26 11.03 16.67
C SER A 48 -1.78 9.72 17.27
N PRO A 49 -2.28 9.71 18.52
CA PRO A 49 -2.87 8.50 19.12
C PRO A 49 -3.95 7.85 18.25
N GLU A 50 -4.71 8.66 17.53
CA GLU A 50 -5.74 8.23 16.58
C GLU A 50 -5.13 7.50 15.37
N ASN A 51 -4.03 8.00 14.82
CA ASN A 51 -3.36 7.37 13.68
C ASN A 51 -2.62 6.10 14.07
N MET A 52 -2.12 5.99 15.32
CA MET A 52 -1.55 4.75 15.85
C MET A 52 -2.61 3.66 16.04
N ALA A 53 -3.78 4.03 16.56
CA ALA A 53 -4.90 3.10 16.68
C ALA A 53 -5.35 2.60 15.30
N ALA A 54 -5.49 3.51 14.33
CA ALA A 54 -5.79 3.17 12.95
C ALA A 54 -4.72 2.23 12.36
N MET A 55 -3.43 2.55 12.51
CA MET A 55 -2.34 1.69 12.05
C MET A 55 -2.45 0.27 12.62
N LYS A 56 -2.80 0.14 13.90
CA LYS A 56 -2.96 -1.17 14.55
C LYS A 56 -4.16 -1.96 14.04
N GLU A 57 -5.29 -1.31 13.80
CA GLU A 57 -6.46 -1.96 13.21
C GLU A 57 -6.19 -2.46 11.79
N VAL A 58 -5.51 -1.63 11.01
CA VAL A 58 -5.09 -1.95 9.64
C VAL A 58 -4.09 -3.09 9.63
N TRP A 59 -3.11 -3.08 10.53
CA TRP A 59 -2.12 -4.14 10.53
C TRP A 59 -2.69 -5.49 10.98
N LYS A 60 -3.59 -5.53 11.98
CA LYS A 60 -4.31 -6.77 12.32
C LYS A 60 -5.04 -7.36 11.13
N SER A 61 -5.57 -6.48 10.30
CA SER A 61 -6.28 -6.83 9.09
C SER A 61 -5.33 -7.42 8.04
N VAL A 62 -4.13 -6.85 7.89
CA VAL A 62 -3.04 -7.39 7.07
C VAL A 62 -2.57 -8.76 7.59
N GLU A 63 -2.46 -8.93 8.91
CA GLU A 63 -2.12 -10.20 9.53
C GLU A 63 -3.14 -11.28 9.21
N GLN A 64 -4.42 -10.94 9.14
CA GLN A 64 -5.47 -11.89 8.77
C GLN A 64 -5.31 -12.38 7.33
N LEU A 65 -4.89 -11.52 6.38
CA LEU A 65 -4.64 -11.93 4.99
C LEU A 65 -3.57 -13.01 4.88
N VAL A 66 -2.53 -12.92 5.72
CA VAL A 66 -1.47 -13.94 5.77
C VAL A 66 -2.02 -15.24 6.34
N HIS A 67 -2.82 -15.16 7.41
CA HIS A 67 -3.46 -16.35 7.99
C HIS A 67 -4.43 -17.03 7.02
N ASP A 68 -5.15 -16.25 6.22
CA ASP A 68 -6.11 -16.74 5.22
C ASP A 68 -5.42 -17.26 3.95
N GLY A 69 -4.09 -17.11 3.84
CA GLY A 69 -3.32 -17.55 2.67
C GLY A 69 -3.48 -16.66 1.43
N VAL A 70 -3.99 -15.44 1.60
CA VAL A 70 -4.18 -14.46 0.52
C VAL A 70 -2.85 -13.83 0.09
N THR A 71 -1.90 -13.73 1.02
CA THR A 71 -0.55 -13.22 0.74
C THR A 71 0.51 -13.95 1.54
N GLU A 72 1.65 -14.24 0.90
CA GLU A 72 2.78 -14.88 1.57
C GLU A 72 3.58 -13.86 2.38
N THR A 73 3.73 -12.65 1.85
CA THR A 73 4.55 -11.61 2.47
C THR A 73 3.79 -10.30 2.68
N VAL A 74 4.21 -9.55 3.70
CA VAL A 74 3.61 -8.25 4.04
C VAL A 74 4.69 -7.22 4.33
N GLY A 75 4.39 -5.97 4.01
CA GLY A 75 5.30 -4.84 4.18
C GLY A 75 4.59 -3.54 4.44
N VAL A 76 5.39 -2.51 4.68
CA VAL A 76 4.95 -1.13 4.88
C VAL A 76 5.64 -0.20 3.91
N ALA A 77 5.12 1.02 3.79
CA ALA A 77 5.77 2.09 3.06
C ALA A 77 5.89 3.34 3.93
N ASP A 78 7.00 4.05 3.72
CA ASP A 78 7.29 5.36 4.30
C ASP A 78 7.34 5.39 5.84
N LEU A 79 7.66 4.27 6.51
CA LEU A 79 7.85 4.27 7.95
C LEU A 79 9.25 4.71 8.34
N MET A 80 9.32 5.68 9.25
CA MET A 80 10.58 6.07 9.89
C MET A 80 10.83 5.24 11.16
N ARG A 81 12.07 5.32 11.66
CA ARG A 81 12.56 4.54 12.82
C ARG A 81 11.57 4.40 13.98
N PRO A 82 10.94 5.47 14.50
CA PRO A 82 10.03 5.34 15.64
C PRO A 82 8.73 4.62 15.30
N GLN A 83 8.25 4.74 14.07
CA GLN A 83 6.99 4.17 13.61
C GLN A 83 7.15 2.68 13.33
N LEU A 84 8.26 2.32 12.66
CA LEU A 84 8.64 0.93 12.43
C LEU A 84 8.88 0.21 13.77
N GLU A 85 9.54 0.87 14.72
CA GLU A 85 9.75 0.30 16.06
C GLU A 85 8.43 0.06 16.79
N GLU A 86 7.50 1.02 16.76
CA GLU A 86 6.21 0.78 17.37
C GLU A 86 5.49 -0.38 16.70
N LEU A 87 5.37 -0.40 15.37
CA LEU A 87 4.73 -1.49 14.65
C LEU A 87 5.33 -2.85 15.05
N LEU A 88 6.67 -2.93 15.08
CA LEU A 88 7.38 -4.13 15.50
C LEU A 88 7.21 -4.45 16.99
N SER A 89 6.76 -3.54 17.85
CA SER A 89 6.52 -3.84 19.27
C SER A 89 5.26 -4.69 19.50
N TRP A 90 4.22 -4.50 18.68
CA TRP A 90 2.91 -5.12 18.91
C TRP A 90 2.41 -6.02 17.77
N ALA A 91 3.01 -5.97 16.58
CA ALA A 91 2.63 -6.86 15.47
C ALA A 91 2.89 -8.34 15.81
N THR A 92 1.96 -9.22 15.49
CA THR A 92 2.16 -10.68 15.52
C THR A 92 2.96 -11.13 14.30
N ILE A 93 2.57 -10.68 13.11
CA ILE A 93 3.31 -10.90 11.86
C ILE A 93 4.05 -9.62 11.53
N LYS A 94 5.38 -9.66 11.54
CA LYS A 94 6.21 -8.48 11.30
C LYS A 94 6.25 -8.15 9.80
N PRO A 95 6.31 -6.86 9.41
CA PRO A 95 6.60 -6.50 8.03
C PRO A 95 7.98 -7.05 7.62
N MET A 96 8.06 -7.68 6.46
CA MET A 96 9.32 -8.13 5.86
C MET A 96 10.02 -7.02 5.09
N THR A 97 9.27 -6.01 4.63
CA THR A 97 9.81 -4.90 3.86
C THR A 97 9.27 -3.56 4.35
N ASP A 98 10.09 -2.53 4.24
CA ASP A 98 9.68 -1.13 4.34
C ASP A 98 10.17 -0.38 3.09
N GLN A 99 9.24 0.25 2.38
CA GLN A 99 9.51 0.93 1.11
C GLN A 99 9.57 2.43 1.32
N LEU A 100 10.76 3.02 1.21
CA LEU A 100 10.98 4.43 1.47
C LEU A 100 10.90 5.25 0.18
N ASN A 101 10.16 6.36 0.24
CA ASN A 101 10.00 7.25 -0.90
C ASN A 101 11.27 8.09 -1.13
N LEU A 102 11.86 7.95 -2.32
CA LEU A 102 13.08 8.66 -2.73
C LEU A 102 12.93 10.18 -2.74
N ALA A 103 11.72 10.71 -2.99
CA ALA A 103 11.47 12.15 -2.97
C ALA A 103 11.66 12.76 -1.57
N HIS A 104 11.53 11.96 -0.51
CA HIS A 104 11.64 12.40 0.87
C HIS A 104 12.87 11.82 1.60
N CYS A 105 13.55 10.84 1.00
CA CYS A 105 14.62 10.09 1.63
C CYS A 105 15.84 9.96 0.72
N CYS A 106 16.42 11.09 0.29
CA CYS A 106 17.68 11.10 -0.49
C CYS A 106 18.83 10.38 0.23
N ILE A 107 18.78 10.35 1.57
CA ILE A 107 19.72 9.61 2.43
C ILE A 107 18.90 8.89 3.49
N ILE A 108 18.86 7.56 3.39
CA ILE A 108 18.26 6.72 4.43
C ILE A 108 19.13 6.81 5.70
N PRO A 109 18.57 7.23 6.85
CA PRO A 109 19.29 7.35 8.11
C PRO A 109 19.94 6.04 8.55
N GLN A 110 21.16 6.09 9.10
CA GLN A 110 21.91 4.89 9.47
C GLN A 110 21.25 4.11 10.62
N ASP A 111 20.63 4.81 11.56
CA ASP A 111 19.84 4.24 12.66
C ASP A 111 18.65 3.41 12.15
N LEU A 112 17.98 3.87 11.09
CA LEU A 112 16.91 3.11 10.43
C LEU A 112 17.46 1.87 9.73
N LYS A 113 18.59 1.97 9.02
CA LYS A 113 19.23 0.82 8.37
C LYS A 113 19.62 -0.25 9.38
N ASP A 114 20.31 0.14 10.45
CA ASP A 114 20.81 -0.80 11.45
C ASP A 114 19.66 -1.49 12.17
N PHE A 115 18.61 -0.75 12.51
CA PHE A 115 17.43 -1.33 13.12
C PHE A 115 16.67 -2.28 12.19
N SER A 116 16.41 -1.86 10.96
CA SER A 116 15.71 -2.70 9.98
C SER A 116 16.46 -4.01 9.77
N LYS A 117 17.79 -3.93 9.62
CA LYS A 117 18.65 -5.12 9.53
C LYS A 117 18.56 -6.02 10.76
N ASN A 118 18.60 -5.46 11.96
CA ASN A 118 18.52 -6.23 13.21
C ASN A 118 17.14 -6.92 13.39
N HIS A 119 16.09 -6.37 12.77
CA HIS A 119 14.74 -6.90 12.83
C HIS A 119 14.32 -7.67 11.57
N ASN A 120 15.26 -7.97 10.67
CA ASN A 120 15.03 -8.65 9.39
C ASN A 120 13.99 -7.95 8.47
N VAL A 121 13.95 -6.62 8.54
CA VAL A 121 13.15 -5.78 7.63
C VAL A 121 14.05 -5.30 6.50
N THR A 122 13.65 -5.62 5.27
CA THR A 122 14.36 -5.19 4.05
C THR A 122 13.90 -3.79 3.64
N LEU A 123 14.84 -2.86 3.53
CA LEU A 123 14.55 -1.51 3.06
C LEU A 123 14.62 -1.46 1.53
N ASN A 124 13.48 -1.15 0.90
CA ASN A 124 13.35 -0.91 -0.52
C ASN A 124 13.10 0.57 -0.79
N THR A 125 13.21 0.98 -2.05
CA THR A 125 12.94 2.38 -2.44
C THR A 125 11.89 2.44 -3.53
N HIS A 126 11.08 3.49 -3.49
CA HIS A 126 10.06 3.76 -4.50
C HIS A 126 10.02 5.27 -4.81
N ASN A 127 9.43 5.65 -5.95
CA ASN A 127 9.33 7.05 -6.40
C ASN A 127 7.88 7.41 -6.70
N ASP A 128 6.99 7.02 -5.80
CA ASP A 128 5.56 7.14 -6.05
C ASP A 128 5.02 8.44 -5.50
N GLU A 129 4.02 8.97 -6.21
CA GLU A 129 3.27 10.11 -5.74
C GLU A 129 2.50 9.72 -4.47
N ARG A 130 2.58 10.57 -3.44
CA ARG A 130 1.87 10.33 -2.17
C ARG A 130 0.35 10.37 -2.35
N ASP A 131 -0.10 11.27 -3.21
CA ASP A 131 -1.49 11.38 -3.60
C ASP A 131 -1.62 10.75 -4.98
N ILE A 132 -2.21 9.56 -5.03
CA ILE A 132 -2.36 8.78 -6.26
C ILE A 132 -3.29 9.51 -7.24
N LEU A 133 -4.26 10.28 -6.72
CA LEU A 133 -5.26 10.94 -7.54
C LEU A 133 -5.76 12.22 -6.86
N PRO A 134 -4.97 13.31 -6.87
CA PRO A 134 -5.35 14.56 -6.26
C PRO A 134 -6.68 15.09 -6.82
N PRO A 135 -7.47 15.87 -6.03
CA PRO A 135 -8.83 16.24 -6.38
C PRO A 135 -9.03 16.81 -7.79
N PRO A 136 -8.14 17.67 -8.34
CA PRO A 136 -8.28 18.15 -9.71
C PRO A 136 -8.17 17.05 -10.77
N GLN A 137 -7.28 16.07 -10.55
CA GLN A 137 -7.11 14.93 -11.45
C GLN A 137 -8.27 13.95 -11.32
N LEU A 138 -8.77 13.73 -10.11
CA LEU A 138 -9.99 12.97 -9.86
C LEU A 138 -11.18 13.58 -10.61
N GLN A 139 -11.41 14.88 -10.48
CA GLN A 139 -12.51 15.58 -11.15
C GLN A 139 -12.39 15.50 -12.68
N ALA A 140 -11.17 15.64 -13.22
CA ALA A 140 -10.93 15.48 -14.65
C ALA A 140 -11.24 14.04 -15.13
N LEU A 141 -10.81 13.03 -14.37
CA LEU A 141 -11.08 11.62 -14.65
C LEU A 141 -12.57 11.33 -14.63
N VAL A 142 -13.27 11.75 -13.58
CA VAL A 142 -14.73 11.56 -13.44
C VAL A 142 -15.49 12.31 -14.53
N GLY A 143 -15.08 13.53 -14.88
CA GLY A 143 -15.67 14.27 -15.99
C GLY A 143 -15.53 13.54 -17.33
N GLY A 144 -14.38 12.90 -17.57
CA GLY A 144 -14.15 12.12 -18.79
C GLY A 144 -14.93 10.81 -18.86
N VAL A 145 -15.11 10.12 -17.73
CA VAL A 145 -15.77 8.79 -17.68
C VAL A 145 -17.29 8.92 -17.51
N CYS A 146 -17.73 9.76 -16.56
CA CYS A 146 -19.13 9.87 -16.14
C CYS A 146 -19.87 11.03 -16.84
N GLY A 147 -19.18 11.90 -17.57
CA GLY A 147 -19.76 13.11 -18.19
C GLY A 147 -20.26 14.13 -17.17
N ASN A 148 -19.86 14.01 -15.89
CA ASN A 148 -20.28 14.89 -14.81
C ASN A 148 -19.07 15.65 -14.24
N HIS A 149 -19.16 16.97 -14.18
CA HIS A 149 -18.14 17.87 -13.65
C HIS A 149 -18.44 18.37 -12.23
N ASP A 150 -19.42 17.78 -11.56
CA ASP A 150 -19.73 18.12 -10.17
C ASP A 150 -18.56 17.74 -9.24
N ASN A 151 -18.15 18.66 -8.38
CA ASN A 151 -17.09 18.44 -7.37
C ASN A 151 -17.55 17.57 -6.18
N GLN A 152 -18.52 16.70 -6.41
CA GLN A 152 -19.16 15.86 -5.39
C GLN A 152 -18.55 14.45 -5.37
N TRP A 153 -17.40 14.22 -5.98
CA TRP A 153 -16.77 12.89 -6.03
C TRP A 153 -15.52 12.87 -5.16
N GLY A 154 -15.45 11.87 -4.29
CA GLY A 154 -14.24 11.43 -3.60
C GLY A 154 -13.95 9.98 -3.96
N TYR A 155 -12.83 9.46 -3.48
CA TYR A 155 -12.59 8.02 -3.43
C TYR A 155 -12.64 7.55 -1.97
N SER A 156 -13.23 6.39 -1.73
CA SER A 156 -13.18 5.71 -0.41
C SER A 156 -11.81 5.07 -0.20
N TRP A 157 -11.25 4.53 -1.27
CA TRP A 157 -9.92 3.98 -1.32
C TRP A 157 -9.34 4.11 -2.73
N ALA A 158 -8.01 4.16 -2.77
CA ALA A 158 -7.23 3.92 -3.96
C ALA A 158 -6.24 2.80 -3.62
N THR A 159 -5.84 2.03 -4.60
CA THR A 159 -4.76 1.06 -4.49
C THR A 159 -3.99 1.03 -5.79
N ARG A 160 -2.75 0.55 -5.70
CA ARG A 160 -1.92 0.27 -6.85
C ARG A 160 -1.64 -1.23 -6.90
N TYR A 161 -1.35 -1.73 -8.08
CA TYR A 161 -0.72 -3.03 -8.23
C TYR A 161 0.43 -2.95 -9.23
N THR A 162 1.42 -3.81 -9.04
CA THR A 162 2.58 -3.94 -9.93
C THR A 162 2.84 -5.42 -10.18
N SER A 163 2.58 -5.92 -11.39
CA SER A 163 3.01 -7.29 -11.74
C SER A 163 4.44 -7.29 -12.26
N ILE A 164 5.26 -8.22 -11.79
CA ILE A 164 6.69 -8.30 -12.14
C ILE A 164 7.00 -9.70 -12.70
N ILE A 165 7.67 -9.73 -13.86
CA ILE A 165 8.16 -11.00 -14.41
C ILE A 165 9.46 -11.34 -13.68
N HIS A 166 9.35 -12.26 -12.72
CA HIS A 166 10.38 -12.67 -11.76
C HIS A 166 11.77 -12.88 -12.38
N MET A 167 11.87 -13.59 -13.51
CA MET A 167 13.17 -13.92 -14.13
C MET A 167 13.93 -12.73 -14.74
N ARG A 168 13.32 -11.55 -14.82
CA ARG A 168 13.96 -10.38 -15.44
C ARG A 168 13.80 -9.09 -14.64
N GLY A 169 13.08 -9.10 -13.52
CA GLY A 169 12.73 -7.88 -12.77
C GLY A 169 11.98 -6.85 -13.63
N ILE A 170 11.29 -7.32 -14.68
CA ILE A 170 10.57 -6.45 -15.62
C ILE A 170 9.17 -6.24 -15.08
N ILE A 171 8.78 -4.98 -14.87
CA ILE A 171 7.39 -4.62 -14.59
C ILE A 171 6.57 -4.95 -15.84
N ALA A 172 5.68 -5.93 -15.73
CA ALA A 172 4.76 -6.29 -16.81
C ALA A 172 3.58 -5.32 -16.87
N HIS A 173 2.97 -5.06 -15.71
CA HIS A 173 1.85 -4.14 -15.58
C HIS A 173 2.01 -3.30 -14.31
N LYS A 174 1.67 -2.02 -14.42
CA LYS A 174 1.46 -1.11 -13.28
C LYS A 174 0.10 -0.47 -13.49
N GLY A 175 -0.75 -0.52 -12.47
CA GLY A 175 -2.10 0.02 -12.57
C GLY A 175 -2.63 0.46 -11.22
N TYR A 176 -3.76 1.16 -11.26
CA TYR A 176 -4.45 1.67 -10.10
C TYR A 176 -5.89 1.18 -10.12
N LEU A 177 -6.40 0.82 -8.95
CA LEU A 177 -7.81 0.54 -8.73
C LEU A 177 -8.30 1.56 -7.70
N LEU A 178 -9.52 2.02 -7.86
CA LEU A 178 -10.11 3.01 -6.95
C LEU A 178 -11.62 2.85 -6.92
N GLU A 179 -12.20 3.04 -5.74
CA GLU A 179 -13.65 3.10 -5.57
C GLU A 179 -14.08 4.56 -5.39
N LEU A 180 -14.93 5.01 -6.29
CA LEU A 180 -15.47 6.36 -6.26
C LEU A 180 -16.76 6.41 -5.45
N GLN A 181 -16.87 7.40 -4.58
CA GLN A 181 -18.07 7.68 -3.83
C GLN A 181 -18.51 9.12 -4.06
N LYS A 182 -19.83 9.30 -4.19
CA LYS A 182 -20.41 10.62 -4.32
C LYS A 182 -20.63 11.21 -2.92
N THR A 183 -19.86 12.23 -2.57
CA THR A 183 -20.04 13.04 -1.36
C THR A 183 -21.37 13.80 -1.50
N GLN A 184 -22.33 13.47 -0.63
CA GLN A 184 -23.61 14.20 -0.54
C GLN A 184 -23.42 15.63 -0.05
#